data_AF-A0A8T5RVM1-F1
#
_entry.id   AF-A0A8T5RVM1-F1
#
_cell.length_a   1.000
_cell.length_b   1.000
_cell.length_c   1.000
_cell.angle_alpha   90.00
_cell.angle_beta   90.00
_cell.angle_gamma   90.00
#
_symmetry.space_group_name_H-M   'P 1'
#
loop_
_entity.id
_entity.type
_entity.pdbx_description
1 polymer ?
#
loop_
_entity_poly.entity_id
_entity_poly.type
_entity_poly.pdbx_seq_one_letter_code
_entity_poly.pdbx_strand_id
1 'polypeptide(L)'
;IGNMMWNLRMLQITSNCKYADLIELIMYNAMLVGQSIDGMEYTYDNPLVSLGNDTRFEWFRCACCPPNVTRTICSIGKYIYSTSEKGIWIHQYIGNNANLDLGSKTIRVSQKTGFPWKGDVNIKLNLIKSQKFSIFLRIPKWSIETELKINGEQYPGSLSSGKYVEIIRNWLDNDSLDISFKMKAIFVESDQRIKNNRGKVAISNGPLIYCLEQKDNKNLDIFTAIIKKDQKLEVKYQPEMLGGVNIITGKDSNGKFFTAIPYYAWNNRGANKMQIWQLAD
;
A
#
# COMPACT_ATOMS: atom_id res chain seq x y z
N ILE A 1 -8.34 -11.12 -2.94
CA ILE A 1 -8.24 -11.93 -1.69
C ILE A 1 -7.49 -13.26 -1.90
N GLY A 2 -7.96 -14.19 -2.74
CA GLY A 2 -7.25 -15.48 -2.94
C GLY A 2 -5.78 -15.31 -3.33
N ASN A 3 -5.46 -14.29 -4.13
CA ASN A 3 -4.09 -13.93 -4.48
C ASN A 3 -3.23 -13.51 -3.24
N MET A 4 -3.78 -12.78 -2.27
CA MET A 4 -3.06 -12.47 -1.02
C MET A 4 -2.76 -13.74 -0.21
N MET A 5 -3.73 -14.65 -0.11
CA MET A 5 -3.55 -15.92 0.60
C MET A 5 -2.45 -16.76 -0.05
N TRP A 6 -2.41 -16.81 -1.38
CA TRP A 6 -1.34 -17.49 -2.12
C TRP A 6 0.03 -16.85 -1.90
N ASN A 7 0.14 -15.52 -2.02
CA ASN A 7 1.39 -14.82 -1.76
C ASN A 7 1.88 -15.01 -0.32
N LEU A 8 0.98 -15.09 0.67
CA LEU A 8 1.38 -15.38 2.05
C LEU A 8 2.06 -16.76 2.16
N ARG A 9 1.53 -17.78 1.49
CA ARG A 9 2.17 -19.11 1.47
C ARG A 9 3.51 -19.08 0.73
N MET A 10 3.57 -18.40 -0.40
CA MET A 10 4.81 -18.24 -1.15
C MET A 10 5.89 -17.49 -0.35
N LEU A 11 5.48 -16.46 0.40
CA LEU A 11 6.35 -15.71 1.30
C LEU A 11 6.90 -16.61 2.42
N GLN A 12 6.06 -17.46 3.03
CA GLN A 12 6.46 -18.39 4.08
C GLN A 12 7.45 -19.46 3.58
N ILE A 13 7.31 -19.92 2.33
CA ILE A 13 8.17 -20.96 1.76
C ILE A 13 9.52 -20.39 1.30
N THR A 14 9.52 -19.19 0.71
CA THR A 14 10.68 -18.67 -0.03
C THR A 14 11.37 -17.50 0.63
N SER A 15 10.72 -16.86 1.62
CA SER A 15 11.16 -15.60 2.23
C SER A 15 11.40 -14.46 1.22
N ASN A 16 10.86 -14.55 0.01
CA ASN A 16 11.10 -13.56 -1.04
C ASN A 16 10.16 -12.35 -0.87
N CYS A 17 10.77 -11.17 -0.71
CA CYS A 17 10.11 -9.87 -0.51
C CYS A 17 9.01 -9.58 -1.54
N LYS A 18 9.17 -10.01 -2.80
CA LYS A 18 8.19 -9.72 -3.87
C LYS A 18 6.77 -10.18 -3.51
N TYR A 19 6.63 -11.24 -2.72
CA TYR A 19 5.33 -11.75 -2.30
C TYR A 19 4.69 -10.85 -1.24
N ALA A 20 5.47 -10.27 -0.34
CA ALA A 20 5.00 -9.25 0.60
C ALA A 20 4.64 -7.94 -0.10
N ASP A 21 5.39 -7.54 -1.13
CA ASP A 21 5.06 -6.39 -1.98
C ASP A 21 3.72 -6.60 -2.73
N LEU A 22 3.45 -7.82 -3.23
CA LEU A 22 2.17 -8.13 -3.86
C LEU A 22 1.01 -8.15 -2.86
N ILE A 23 1.23 -8.68 -1.64
CA ILE A 23 0.23 -8.61 -0.56
C ILE A 23 -0.12 -7.15 -0.28
N GLU A 24 0.88 -6.28 -0.12
CA GLU A 24 0.70 -4.85 0.12
C GLU A 24 -0.09 -4.18 -1.02
N LEU A 25 0.34 -4.38 -2.26
CA LEU A 25 -0.31 -3.82 -3.44
C LEU A 25 -1.78 -4.23 -3.52
N ILE A 26 -2.11 -5.49 -3.28
CA ILE A 26 -3.49 -5.97 -3.36
C ILE A 26 -4.31 -5.45 -2.18
N MET A 27 -3.75 -5.48 -0.98
CA MET A 27 -4.40 -5.04 0.25
C MET A 27 -4.83 -3.57 0.15
N TYR A 28 -3.91 -2.68 -0.24
CA TYR A 28 -4.19 -1.24 -0.28
C TYR A 28 -4.95 -0.78 -1.53
N ASN A 29 -5.13 -1.65 -2.53
CA ASN A 29 -5.80 -1.31 -3.78
C ASN A 29 -6.98 -2.25 -4.03
N ALA A 30 -6.80 -3.29 -4.84
CA ALA A 30 -7.89 -4.12 -5.34
C ALA A 30 -8.77 -4.75 -4.24
N MET A 31 -8.21 -5.08 -3.06
CA MET A 31 -9.02 -5.61 -1.95
C MET A 31 -9.96 -4.54 -1.38
N LEU A 32 -9.46 -3.35 -1.07
CA LEU A 32 -10.24 -2.27 -0.46
C LEU A 32 -11.26 -1.66 -1.41
N VAL A 33 -11.02 -1.72 -2.73
CA VAL A 33 -12.02 -1.31 -3.73
C VAL A 33 -13.34 -2.06 -3.56
N GLY A 34 -13.25 -3.33 -3.15
CA GLY A 34 -14.36 -4.26 -3.00
C GLY A 34 -15.44 -3.85 -2.00
N GLN A 35 -15.20 -2.81 -1.19
CA GLN A 35 -16.10 -2.31 -0.17
C GLN A 35 -16.13 -0.77 -0.19
N SER A 36 -17.28 -0.17 0.11
CA SER A 36 -17.40 1.26 0.39
C SER A 36 -16.63 1.64 1.66
N ILE A 37 -16.29 2.92 1.79
CA ILE A 37 -15.55 3.44 2.95
C ILE A 37 -16.35 3.28 4.26
N ASP A 38 -17.67 3.39 4.19
CA ASP A 38 -18.57 3.17 5.34
C ASP A 38 -18.82 1.68 5.64
N GLY A 39 -18.35 0.77 4.78
CA GLY A 39 -18.48 -0.67 4.95
C GLY A 39 -19.83 -1.26 4.54
N MET A 40 -20.76 -0.46 4.01
CA MET A 40 -22.15 -0.87 3.75
C MET A 40 -22.39 -1.48 2.38
N GLU A 41 -21.60 -1.10 1.37
CA GLU A 41 -21.80 -1.54 -0.01
C GLU A 41 -20.53 -2.19 -0.57
N TYR A 42 -20.71 -3.02 -1.59
CA TYR A 42 -19.66 -3.88 -2.15
C TYR A 42 -19.68 -3.85 -3.67
N THR A 43 -18.56 -4.24 -4.28
CA THR A 43 -18.48 -4.52 -5.72
C THR A 43 -18.13 -5.99 -5.94
N TYR A 44 -18.72 -6.61 -6.96
CA TYR A 44 -18.26 -7.94 -7.39
C TYR A 44 -17.00 -7.84 -8.26
N ASP A 45 -17.07 -6.98 -9.28
CA ASP A 45 -15.96 -6.69 -10.18
C ASP A 45 -15.24 -5.40 -9.76
N ASN A 46 -13.92 -5.38 -9.91
CA ASN A 46 -13.08 -4.20 -9.64
C ASN A 46 -12.49 -3.68 -10.95
N PRO A 47 -13.24 -2.88 -11.73
CA PRO A 47 -12.75 -2.38 -13.01
C PRO A 47 -11.62 -1.37 -12.82
N LEU A 48 -10.66 -1.33 -13.74
CA LEU A 48 -9.64 -0.27 -13.83
C LEU A 48 -10.10 0.93 -14.67
N VAL A 49 -11.27 0.80 -15.33
CA VAL A 49 -11.93 1.83 -16.14
C VAL A 49 -13.45 1.68 -15.95
N SER A 50 -14.14 2.75 -15.63
CA SER A 50 -15.61 2.82 -15.55
C SER A 50 -16.13 3.89 -16.48
N LEU A 51 -17.18 3.61 -17.25
CA LEU A 51 -17.86 4.60 -18.11
C LEU A 51 -18.91 5.43 -17.34
N GLY A 52 -19.05 5.23 -16.03
CA GLY A 52 -20.01 5.93 -15.17
C GLY A 52 -21.29 5.17 -14.85
N ASN A 53 -21.35 3.87 -15.19
CA ASN A 53 -22.51 3.01 -14.91
C ASN A 53 -22.24 2.00 -13.79
N ASP A 54 -21.02 1.95 -13.27
CA ASP A 54 -20.67 1.04 -12.19
C ASP A 54 -21.10 1.62 -10.84
N THR A 55 -21.73 0.79 -10.01
CA THR A 55 -22.15 1.13 -8.65
C THR A 55 -21.80 0.01 -7.69
N ARG A 56 -21.62 0.36 -6.41
CA ARG A 56 -21.64 -0.62 -5.33
C ARG A 56 -23.08 -1.04 -5.00
N PHE A 57 -23.22 -2.19 -4.37
CA PHE A 57 -24.50 -2.74 -3.90
C PHE A 57 -24.34 -3.27 -2.48
N GLU A 58 -25.38 -3.14 -1.66
CA GLU A 58 -25.40 -3.72 -0.30
C GLU A 58 -25.17 -5.23 -0.32
N TRP A 59 -25.76 -5.94 -1.30
CA TRP A 59 -25.69 -7.39 -1.39
C TRP A 59 -25.85 -7.90 -2.82
N PHE A 60 -25.47 -9.17 -3.03
CA PHE A 60 -25.59 -9.86 -4.32
C PHE A 60 -26.30 -11.20 -4.13
N ARG A 61 -26.95 -11.73 -5.16
CA ARG A 61 -27.44 -13.11 -5.14
C ARG A 61 -26.29 -14.11 -4.91
N CYS A 62 -25.14 -13.88 -5.54
CA CYS A 62 -23.90 -14.58 -5.26
C CYS A 62 -23.02 -13.73 -4.32
N ALA A 63 -23.32 -13.77 -3.03
CA ALA A 63 -22.66 -12.92 -2.04
C ALA A 63 -21.33 -13.51 -1.53
N CYS A 64 -20.44 -13.93 -2.43
CA CYS A 64 -19.11 -14.35 -2.00
C CYS A 64 -18.23 -13.14 -1.60
N CYS A 65 -18.43 -11.95 -2.18
CA CYS A 65 -17.57 -10.80 -1.91
C CYS A 65 -17.70 -10.26 -0.48
N PRO A 66 -18.91 -9.91 0.03
CA PRO A 66 -19.03 -9.28 1.34
C PRO A 66 -18.39 -10.07 2.50
N PRO A 67 -18.73 -11.35 2.76
CA PRO A 67 -18.12 -12.10 3.85
C PRO A 67 -16.63 -12.36 3.62
N ASN A 68 -16.17 -12.41 2.36
CA ASN A 68 -14.77 -12.65 2.03
C ASN A 68 -13.90 -11.41 2.30
N VAL A 69 -14.41 -10.20 2.02
CA VAL A 69 -13.74 -8.95 2.42
C VAL A 69 -13.69 -8.86 3.95
N THR A 70 -14.83 -9.03 4.62
CA THR A 70 -14.92 -8.95 6.09
C THR A 70 -13.94 -9.89 6.78
N ARG A 71 -13.94 -11.20 6.44
CA ARG A 71 -12.99 -12.15 7.06
C ARG A 71 -11.53 -11.80 6.80
N THR A 72 -11.22 -11.16 5.66
CA THR A 72 -9.86 -10.77 5.30
C THR A 72 -9.41 -9.57 6.14
N ILE A 73 -10.25 -8.54 6.26
CA ILE A 73 -9.99 -7.37 7.11
C ILE A 73 -9.81 -7.81 8.57
N CYS A 74 -10.72 -8.65 9.10
CA CYS A 74 -10.61 -9.17 10.47
C CYS A 74 -9.36 -10.03 10.71
N SER A 75 -8.72 -10.54 9.65
CA SER A 75 -7.51 -11.35 9.76
C SER A 75 -6.24 -10.65 9.29
N ILE A 76 -6.26 -9.32 9.09
CA ILE A 76 -5.14 -8.58 8.51
C ILE A 76 -3.84 -8.70 9.31
N GLY A 77 -3.95 -8.87 10.64
CA GLY A 77 -2.80 -9.08 11.52
C GLY A 77 -1.90 -10.25 11.12
N LYS A 78 -2.48 -11.29 10.46
CA LYS A 78 -1.74 -12.47 9.97
C LYS A 78 -0.77 -12.17 8.84
N TYR A 79 -0.89 -11.00 8.19
CA TYR A 79 -0.05 -10.60 7.07
C TYR A 79 1.09 -9.67 7.50
N ILE A 80 1.09 -9.17 8.76
CA ILE A 80 2.04 -8.16 9.22
C ILE A 80 3.39 -8.78 9.56
N TYR A 81 3.39 -9.92 10.26
CA TYR A 81 4.59 -10.56 10.78
C TYR A 81 4.65 -12.05 10.46
N SER A 82 5.87 -12.60 10.43
CA SER A 82 6.14 -14.03 10.62
C SER A 82 7.30 -14.20 11.60
N THR A 83 7.45 -15.40 12.14
CA THR A 83 8.63 -15.79 12.92
C THR A 83 9.31 -17.01 12.29
N SER A 84 10.61 -17.13 12.54
CA SER A 84 11.46 -18.24 12.12
C SER A 84 12.49 -18.52 13.21
N GLU A 85 13.24 -19.61 13.11
CA GLU A 85 14.32 -19.91 14.06
C GLU A 85 15.35 -18.78 14.18
N LYS A 86 15.57 -18.01 13.10
CA LYS A 86 16.50 -16.89 13.09
C LYS A 86 15.98 -15.64 13.79
N GLY A 87 14.66 -15.43 13.82
CA GLY A 87 14.08 -14.19 14.31
C GLY A 87 12.74 -13.80 13.69
N ILE A 88 12.45 -12.50 13.76
CA ILE A 88 11.17 -11.89 13.38
C ILE A 88 11.24 -11.31 11.98
N TRP A 89 10.20 -11.54 11.19
CA TRP A 89 10.01 -10.94 9.88
C TRP A 89 8.91 -9.89 9.94
N ILE A 90 9.20 -8.68 9.49
CA ILE A 90 8.24 -7.57 9.42
C ILE A 90 7.90 -7.35 7.96
N HIS A 91 6.68 -7.75 7.58
CA HIS A 91 6.22 -7.71 6.20
C HIS A 91 5.38 -6.48 5.90
N GLN A 92 4.56 -5.98 6.82
CA GLN A 92 3.67 -4.84 6.55
C GLN A 92 3.86 -3.75 7.60
N TYR A 93 3.64 -2.51 7.18
CA TYR A 93 3.77 -1.32 8.01
C TYR A 93 2.39 -0.82 8.41
N ILE A 94 1.86 -1.38 9.50
CA ILE A 94 0.52 -1.08 10.01
C ILE A 94 0.67 -0.82 11.51
N GLY A 95 0.16 0.33 11.98
CA GLY A 95 0.23 0.67 13.39
C GLY A 95 -0.46 -0.38 14.26
N ASN A 96 0.29 -1.04 15.15
CA ASN A 96 -0.21 -2.15 15.95
C ASN A 96 0.66 -2.43 17.18
N ASN A 97 0.15 -3.26 18.09
CA ASN A 97 0.95 -3.97 19.08
C ASN A 97 0.82 -5.49 18.82
N ALA A 98 1.90 -6.24 18.96
CA ALA A 98 1.91 -7.70 18.74
C ALA A 98 2.78 -8.41 19.78
N ASN A 99 2.35 -9.61 20.16
CA ASN A 99 3.15 -10.58 20.88
C ASN A 99 3.57 -11.66 19.87
N LEU A 100 4.87 -11.83 19.66
CA LEU A 100 5.44 -12.74 18.67
C LEU A 100 6.22 -13.85 19.36
N ASP A 101 5.90 -15.09 19.04
CA ASP A 101 6.58 -16.25 19.60
C ASP A 101 7.83 -16.59 18.80
N LEU A 102 8.96 -16.59 19.50
CA LEU A 102 10.28 -16.91 18.97
C LEU A 102 10.88 -18.06 19.80
N GLY A 103 10.42 -19.28 19.49
CA GLY A 103 10.74 -20.48 20.27
C GLY A 103 10.06 -20.45 21.64
N SER A 104 10.85 -20.54 22.72
CA SER A 104 10.34 -20.50 24.10
C SER A 104 10.16 -19.08 24.65
N LYS A 105 10.30 -18.05 23.82
CA LYS A 105 10.28 -16.64 24.22
C LYS A 105 9.21 -15.89 23.47
N THR A 106 8.61 -14.91 24.15
CA THR A 106 7.68 -13.96 23.53
C THR A 106 8.35 -12.60 23.40
N ILE A 107 8.31 -12.03 22.19
CA ILE A 107 8.80 -10.69 21.86
C ILE A 107 7.60 -9.78 21.67
N ARG A 108 7.54 -8.66 22.39
CA ARG A 108 6.49 -7.67 22.18
C ARG A 108 7.00 -6.58 21.23
N VAL A 109 6.25 -6.34 20.16
CA VAL A 109 6.58 -5.34 19.14
C VAL A 109 5.46 -4.33 19.05
N SER A 110 5.80 -3.04 19.00
CA SER A 110 4.87 -1.95 18.74
C SER A 110 5.30 -1.23 17.46
N GLN A 111 4.37 -1.05 16.52
CA GLN A 111 4.55 -0.17 15.36
C GLN A 111 3.69 1.08 15.53
N LYS A 112 4.30 2.25 15.36
CA LYS A 112 3.61 3.54 15.27
C LYS A 112 3.96 4.19 13.94
N THR A 113 2.94 4.48 13.14
CA THR A 113 3.15 5.04 11.80
C THR A 113 1.89 5.77 11.30
N GLY A 114 2.10 6.73 10.40
CA GLY A 114 1.04 7.33 9.57
C GLY A 114 0.88 6.66 8.21
N PHE A 115 1.48 5.49 7.99
CA PHE A 115 1.37 4.71 6.77
C PHE A 115 -0.11 4.34 6.48
N PRO A 116 -0.57 4.38 5.22
CA PRO A 116 0.17 4.60 3.97
C PRO A 116 0.35 6.07 3.57
N TRP A 117 -0.08 7.03 4.40
CA TRP A 117 -0.05 8.46 4.05
C TRP A 117 1.31 9.11 4.28
N LYS A 118 2.03 8.63 5.31
CA LYS A 118 3.40 9.05 5.67
C LYS A 118 4.31 7.83 5.65
N GLY A 119 5.57 8.04 5.30
CA GLY A 119 6.56 6.97 5.19
C GLY A 119 7.33 6.69 6.49
N ASP A 120 7.09 7.45 7.55
CA ASP A 120 7.78 7.26 8.83
C ASP A 120 7.14 6.12 9.64
N VAL A 121 7.97 5.18 10.09
CA VAL A 121 7.59 4.04 10.91
C VAL A 121 8.52 3.92 12.09
N ASN A 122 7.97 4.04 13.30
CA ASN A 122 8.68 3.74 14.55
C ASN A 122 8.29 2.34 15.02
N ILE A 123 9.27 1.47 15.16
CA ILE A 123 9.12 0.12 15.68
C ILE A 123 9.83 0.05 17.03
N LYS A 124 9.14 -0.38 18.08
CA LYS A 124 9.72 -0.56 19.42
C LYS A 124 9.64 -2.00 19.87
N LEU A 125 10.73 -2.49 20.45
CA LEU A 125 10.81 -3.78 21.11
C LEU A 125 10.58 -3.60 22.60
N ASN A 126 9.75 -4.46 23.19
CA ASN A 126 9.64 -4.59 24.64
C ASN A 126 10.01 -6.02 25.01
N LEU A 127 11.10 -6.17 25.75
CA LEU A 127 11.77 -7.44 26.04
C LEU A 127 11.87 -7.65 27.54
N ILE A 128 11.58 -8.86 28.01
CA ILE A 128 11.78 -9.22 29.42
C ILE A 128 13.27 -9.36 29.75
N LYS A 129 14.06 -9.86 28.79
CA LYS A 129 15.53 -9.99 28.88
C LYS A 129 16.14 -9.66 27.52
N SER A 130 17.36 -9.12 27.54
CA SER A 130 18.16 -8.94 26.34
C SER A 130 18.40 -10.27 25.64
N GLN A 131 18.44 -10.25 24.31
CA GLN A 131 18.61 -11.46 23.53
C GLN A 131 19.03 -11.19 22.09
N LYS A 132 19.83 -12.12 21.56
CA LYS A 132 20.29 -12.09 20.18
C LYS A 132 19.30 -12.77 19.25
N PHE A 133 18.82 -12.04 18.24
CA PHE A 133 18.01 -12.56 17.14
C PHE A 133 18.05 -11.60 15.94
N SER A 134 17.61 -12.09 14.78
CA SER A 134 17.49 -11.28 13.58
C SER A 134 16.13 -10.59 13.47
N ILE A 135 16.13 -9.33 13.06
CA ILE A 135 14.94 -8.68 12.50
C ILE A 135 15.12 -8.60 10.99
N PHE A 136 14.23 -9.25 10.25
CA PHE A 136 14.13 -9.15 8.80
C PHE A 136 13.11 -8.08 8.44
N LEU A 137 13.60 -6.91 8.05
CA LEU A 137 12.76 -5.76 7.75
C LEU A 137 12.57 -5.64 6.23
N ARG A 138 11.32 -5.58 5.76
CA ARG A 138 11.04 -5.42 4.32
C ARG A 138 11.38 -4.01 3.86
N ILE A 139 12.21 -3.85 2.83
CA ILE A 139 12.30 -2.58 2.11
C ILE A 139 11.37 -2.68 0.89
N PRO A 140 10.23 -1.95 0.86
CA PRO A 140 9.25 -2.10 -0.22
C PRO A 140 9.85 -1.81 -1.59
N LYS A 141 9.43 -2.55 -2.62
CA LYS A 141 9.93 -2.36 -4.00
C LYS A 141 9.74 -0.93 -4.53
N TRP A 142 8.65 -0.27 -4.14
CA TRP A 142 8.34 1.10 -4.56
C TRP A 142 9.21 2.16 -3.85
N SER A 143 9.89 1.80 -2.75
CA SER A 143 10.68 2.76 -1.97
C SER A 143 12.07 2.93 -2.59
N ILE A 144 12.31 4.06 -3.23
CA ILE A 144 13.59 4.37 -3.89
C ILE A 144 14.63 4.88 -2.88
N GLU A 145 14.18 5.68 -1.90
CA GLU A 145 15.01 6.25 -0.85
C GLU A 145 14.43 5.83 0.50
N THR A 146 15.23 5.07 1.25
CA THR A 146 14.89 4.59 2.59
C THR A 146 16.01 4.94 3.56
N GLU A 147 15.66 5.45 4.72
CA GLU A 147 16.55 5.61 5.85
C GLU A 147 16.13 4.70 6.99
N LEU A 148 17.11 4.18 7.73
CA LEU A 148 16.87 3.39 8.94
C LEU A 148 17.82 3.88 10.03
N LYS A 149 17.26 4.14 11.21
CA LYS A 149 18.01 4.39 12.44
C LYS A 149 17.68 3.32 13.47
N ILE A 150 18.67 2.93 14.26
CA ILE A 150 18.50 2.02 15.40
C ILE A 150 18.94 2.79 16.64
N ASN A 151 18.03 2.99 17.58
CA ASN A 151 18.27 3.79 18.78
C ASN A 151 18.80 5.21 18.48
N GLY A 152 18.31 5.82 17.40
CA GLY A 152 18.73 7.15 16.94
C GLY A 152 19.99 7.19 16.08
N GLU A 153 20.77 6.11 16.03
CA GLU A 153 21.99 6.03 15.20
C GLU A 153 21.68 5.50 13.80
N GLN A 154 22.30 6.09 12.78
CA GLN A 154 22.11 5.66 11.39
C GLN A 154 22.57 4.21 11.19
N TYR A 155 21.72 3.37 10.59
CA TYR A 155 22.10 2.02 10.24
C TYR A 155 23.16 2.04 9.12
N PRO A 156 24.34 1.41 9.32
CA PRO A 156 25.45 1.50 8.38
C PRO A 156 25.32 0.56 7.18
N GLY A 157 24.39 -0.40 7.21
CA GLY A 157 24.21 -1.38 6.14
C GLY A 157 23.43 -0.84 4.95
N SER A 158 23.55 -1.52 3.80
CA SER A 158 22.83 -1.16 2.58
C SER A 158 21.35 -1.52 2.67
N LEU A 159 20.47 -0.57 2.35
CA LEU A 159 19.04 -0.80 2.18
C LEU A 159 18.74 -0.88 0.68
N SER A 160 18.14 -1.97 0.22
CA SER A 160 17.81 -2.19 -1.19
C SER A 160 16.33 -2.45 -1.37
N SER A 161 15.68 -1.69 -2.25
CA SER A 161 14.27 -1.84 -2.58
C SER A 161 13.93 -3.26 -3.04
N GLY A 162 12.79 -3.77 -2.59
CA GLY A 162 12.29 -5.11 -2.95
C GLY A 162 13.08 -6.25 -2.30
N LYS A 163 13.73 -6.00 -1.17
CA LYS A 163 14.48 -7.00 -0.39
C LYS A 163 14.18 -6.89 1.10
N TYR A 164 14.47 -7.97 1.82
CA TYR A 164 14.60 -7.91 3.28
C TYR A 164 16.02 -7.48 3.64
N VAL A 165 16.15 -6.58 4.61
CA VAL A 165 17.41 -6.34 5.33
C VAL A 165 17.40 -7.18 6.61
N GLU A 166 18.44 -7.99 6.81
CA GLU A 166 18.64 -8.73 8.06
C GLU A 166 19.46 -7.89 9.04
N ILE A 167 18.90 -7.67 10.22
CA ILE A 167 19.55 -6.94 11.31
C ILE A 167 19.70 -7.90 12.47
N ILE A 168 20.90 -8.47 12.63
CA ILE A 168 21.25 -9.35 13.74
C ILE A 168 21.97 -8.58 14.84
N ARG A 169 21.35 -8.49 16.02
CA ARG A 169 21.88 -7.76 17.19
C ARG A 169 21.49 -8.48 18.48
N ASN A 170 22.19 -8.17 19.57
CA ASN A 170 21.67 -8.43 20.91
C ASN A 170 20.72 -7.28 21.27
N TRP A 171 19.43 -7.50 21.12
CA TRP A 171 18.41 -6.49 21.35
C TRP A 171 18.15 -6.32 22.84
N LEU A 172 17.97 -5.07 23.26
CA LEU A 172 17.64 -4.65 24.62
C LEU A 172 16.16 -4.26 24.71
N ASP A 173 15.67 -4.16 25.95
CA ASP A 173 14.35 -3.58 26.19
C ASP A 173 14.34 -2.10 25.76
N ASN A 174 13.24 -1.66 25.14
CA ASN A 174 13.05 -0.33 24.56
C ASN A 174 13.92 0.03 23.35
N ASP A 175 14.66 -0.93 22.77
CA ASP A 175 15.31 -0.70 21.47
C ASP A 175 14.27 -0.29 20.41
N SER A 176 14.63 0.69 19.57
CA SER A 176 13.78 1.21 18.51
C SER A 176 14.45 1.11 17.14
N LEU A 177 13.60 0.89 16.13
CA LEU A 177 13.94 1.02 14.72
C LEU A 177 13.06 2.13 14.14
N ASP A 178 13.69 3.19 13.66
CA ASP A 178 13.03 4.33 13.04
C ASP A 178 13.32 4.29 11.54
N ILE A 179 12.29 4.04 10.74
CA ILE A 179 12.39 3.87 9.29
C ILE A 179 11.68 5.06 8.64
N SER A 180 12.31 5.66 7.64
CA SER A 180 11.66 6.67 6.80
C SER A 180 11.69 6.24 5.35
N PHE A 181 10.51 6.00 4.78
CA PHE A 181 10.35 5.81 3.34
C PHE A 181 10.03 7.15 2.70
N LYS A 182 10.80 7.56 1.68
CA LYS A 182 10.47 8.77 0.94
C LYS A 182 9.21 8.54 0.09
N MET A 183 8.10 9.11 0.53
CA MET A 183 6.81 9.06 -0.18
C MET A 183 6.82 10.09 -1.31
N LYS A 184 6.88 9.61 -2.55
CA LYS A 184 6.84 10.45 -3.75
C LYS A 184 5.80 9.92 -4.73
N ALA A 185 4.92 10.82 -5.18
CA ALA A 185 4.05 10.53 -6.31
C ALA A 185 4.88 10.38 -7.59
N ILE A 186 4.73 9.24 -8.26
CA ILE A 186 5.44 8.89 -9.50
C ILE A 186 4.47 8.37 -10.55
N PHE A 187 4.88 8.47 -11.81
CA PHE A 187 4.25 7.76 -12.91
C PHE A 187 4.78 6.33 -13.00
N VAL A 188 3.87 5.38 -13.20
CA VAL A 188 4.17 3.96 -13.37
C VAL A 188 3.80 3.57 -14.80
N GLU A 189 4.75 3.00 -15.51
CA GLU A 189 4.55 2.44 -16.84
C GLU A 189 4.40 0.92 -16.76
N SER A 190 3.61 0.37 -17.68
CA SER A 190 3.48 -1.07 -17.86
C SER A 190 4.46 -1.59 -18.91
N ASP A 191 4.70 -2.90 -18.91
CA ASP A 191 5.47 -3.54 -19.98
C ASP A 191 4.80 -3.34 -21.36
N GLN A 192 5.59 -3.03 -22.39
CA GLN A 192 5.14 -2.72 -23.76
C GLN A 192 4.37 -3.87 -24.45
N ARG A 193 4.48 -5.09 -23.92
CA ARG A 193 3.68 -6.25 -24.35
C ARG A 193 2.20 -6.09 -24.01
N ILE A 194 1.85 -5.27 -23.02
CA ILE A 194 0.46 -4.99 -22.61
C ILE A 194 -0.13 -3.92 -23.56
N LYS A 195 -0.71 -4.38 -24.67
CA LYS A 195 -1.19 -3.52 -25.76
C LYS A 195 -2.13 -2.39 -25.29
N ASN A 196 -3.04 -2.67 -24.36
CA ASN A 196 -4.05 -1.72 -23.89
C ASN A 196 -3.49 -0.55 -23.06
N ASN A 197 -2.24 -0.66 -22.60
CA ASN A 197 -1.55 0.33 -21.76
C ASN A 197 -0.41 1.05 -22.50
N ARG A 198 -0.21 0.80 -23.79
CA ARG A 198 0.78 1.53 -24.59
C ARG A 198 0.42 3.01 -24.62
N GLY A 199 1.42 3.88 -24.42
CA GLY A 199 1.22 5.32 -24.35
C GLY A 199 0.41 5.76 -23.13
N LYS A 200 0.32 4.92 -22.08
CA LYS A 200 -0.40 5.25 -20.85
C LYS A 200 0.47 5.10 -19.61
N VAL A 201 0.15 5.88 -18.59
CA VAL A 201 0.74 5.83 -17.25
C VAL A 201 -0.32 5.69 -16.18
N ALA A 202 0.02 4.99 -15.10
CA ALA A 202 -0.70 5.07 -13.84
C ALA A 202 0.04 6.03 -12.89
N ILE A 203 -0.65 6.52 -11.87
CA ILE A 203 -0.03 7.32 -10.80
C ILE A 203 0.02 6.47 -9.53
N SER A 204 1.14 6.50 -8.82
CA SER A 204 1.27 5.86 -7.51
C SER A 204 1.96 6.76 -6.50
N ASN A 205 1.63 6.62 -5.23
CA ASN A 205 2.38 7.20 -4.12
C ASN A 205 2.47 6.17 -2.99
N GLY A 206 3.68 5.67 -2.74
CA GLY A 206 3.88 4.53 -1.86
C GLY A 206 3.17 3.27 -2.38
N PRO A 207 2.42 2.54 -1.54
CA PRO A 207 1.70 1.34 -1.96
C PRO A 207 0.39 1.63 -2.72
N LEU A 208 -0.05 2.89 -2.76
CA LEU A 208 -1.35 3.27 -3.31
C LEU A 208 -1.24 3.59 -4.81
N ILE A 209 -2.10 2.96 -5.60
CA ILE A 209 -2.40 3.32 -6.97
C ILE A 209 -3.55 4.33 -6.97
N TYR A 210 -3.46 5.31 -7.85
CA TYR A 210 -4.42 6.39 -7.97
C TYR A 210 -5.24 6.27 -9.26
N CYS A 211 -6.44 6.84 -9.23
CA CYS A 211 -7.31 6.99 -10.39
C CYS A 211 -7.80 8.43 -10.52
N LEU A 212 -8.21 8.81 -11.73
CA LEU A 212 -8.97 10.03 -11.97
C LEU A 212 -10.46 9.67 -11.99
N GLU A 213 -11.26 10.32 -11.15
CA GLU A 213 -12.73 10.32 -11.26
C GLU A 213 -13.18 11.62 -11.93
N GLN A 214 -14.13 11.56 -12.87
CA GLN A 214 -14.63 12.74 -13.57
C GLN A 214 -15.24 13.79 -12.61
N LYS A 215 -15.74 13.35 -11.44
CA LYS A 215 -16.25 14.21 -10.36
C LYS A 215 -15.26 15.29 -9.90
N ASP A 216 -13.97 14.97 -9.82
CA ASP A 216 -12.92 15.89 -9.38
C ASP A 216 -12.27 16.65 -10.55
N ASN A 217 -12.62 16.28 -11.79
CA ASN A 217 -11.95 16.71 -13.02
C ASN A 217 -12.92 17.38 -14.00
N LYS A 218 -13.85 18.22 -13.52
CA LYS A 218 -14.96 18.78 -14.33
C LYS A 218 -14.56 19.51 -15.61
N ASN A 219 -13.35 20.08 -15.67
CA ASN A 219 -12.85 20.85 -16.81
C ASN A 219 -11.99 20.02 -17.79
N LEU A 220 -11.92 18.71 -17.57
CA LEU A 220 -11.05 17.76 -18.25
C LEU A 220 -11.85 16.50 -18.58
N ASP A 221 -11.87 16.04 -19.83
CA ASP A 221 -12.33 14.67 -20.09
C ASP A 221 -11.20 13.72 -19.70
N ILE A 222 -11.42 12.93 -18.66
CA ILE A 222 -10.38 12.05 -18.13
C ILE A 222 -9.89 11.09 -19.22
N PHE A 223 -10.77 10.57 -20.10
CA PHE A 223 -10.41 9.53 -21.07
C PHE A 223 -9.53 10.01 -22.22
N THR A 224 -9.59 11.30 -22.55
CA THR A 224 -8.82 11.88 -23.66
C THR A 224 -7.69 12.80 -23.18
N ALA A 225 -7.62 13.08 -21.88
CA ALA A 225 -6.54 13.87 -21.29
C ALA A 225 -5.18 13.18 -21.48
N ILE A 226 -4.21 13.94 -21.98
CA ILE A 226 -2.82 13.49 -22.12
C ILE A 226 -2.02 14.10 -20.98
N ILE A 227 -1.49 13.26 -20.10
CA ILE A 227 -0.73 13.69 -18.92
C ILE A 227 0.71 13.99 -19.33
N LYS A 228 1.21 15.16 -18.91
CA LYS A 228 2.60 15.54 -19.11
C LYS A 228 3.53 14.72 -18.21
N LYS A 229 4.41 13.85 -18.72
CA LYS A 229 5.25 13.03 -17.82
C LYS A 229 6.36 13.81 -17.11
N ASP A 230 6.90 14.83 -17.78
CA ASP A 230 7.92 15.71 -17.22
C ASP A 230 7.29 16.81 -16.35
N GLN A 231 6.70 16.39 -15.23
CA GLN A 231 6.15 17.29 -14.23
C GLN A 231 6.35 16.74 -12.82
N LYS A 232 6.37 17.63 -11.84
CA LYS A 232 6.29 17.25 -10.44
C LYS A 232 4.81 17.14 -10.05
N LEU A 233 4.43 15.98 -9.55
CA LEU A 233 3.12 15.77 -8.95
C LEU A 233 3.11 16.31 -7.51
N GLU A 234 2.03 16.97 -7.14
CA GLU A 234 1.82 17.50 -5.79
C GLU A 234 0.92 16.55 -5.00
N VAL A 235 1.32 16.24 -3.76
CA VAL A 235 0.56 15.39 -2.85
C VAL A 235 0.00 16.25 -1.72
N LYS A 236 -1.30 16.18 -1.48
CA LYS A 236 -1.96 16.94 -0.41
C LYS A 236 -2.92 16.04 0.38
N TYR A 237 -2.80 16.05 1.71
CA TYR A 237 -3.75 15.38 2.58
C TYR A 237 -5.06 16.18 2.66
N GLN A 238 -6.18 15.49 2.49
CA GLN A 238 -7.54 16.02 2.55
C GLN A 238 -8.34 15.27 3.62
N PRO A 239 -8.37 15.76 4.87
CA PRO A 239 -8.98 15.04 6.00
C PRO A 239 -10.50 14.84 5.86
N GLU A 240 -11.19 15.77 5.21
CA GLU A 240 -12.66 15.76 5.07
C GLU A 240 -13.13 14.99 3.83
N MET A 241 -12.20 14.56 2.96
CA MET A 241 -12.53 13.88 1.72
C MET A 241 -12.33 12.37 1.90
N LEU A 242 -13.38 11.59 1.62
CA LEU A 242 -13.29 10.12 1.49
C LEU A 242 -12.65 9.44 2.73
N GLY A 243 -13.03 9.89 3.93
CA GLY A 243 -12.49 9.35 5.19
C GLY A 243 -11.05 9.77 5.51
N GLY A 244 -10.49 10.75 4.80
CA GLY A 244 -9.14 11.26 4.99
C GLY A 244 -8.13 10.59 4.04
N VAL A 245 -7.84 11.24 2.92
CA VAL A 245 -6.93 10.70 1.89
C VAL A 245 -5.89 11.71 1.42
N ASN A 246 -4.74 11.22 0.97
CA ASN A 246 -3.86 12.03 0.12
C ASN A 246 -4.43 12.08 -1.30
N ILE A 247 -4.70 13.27 -1.83
CA ILE A 247 -4.95 13.50 -3.25
C ILE A 247 -3.64 13.84 -3.97
N ILE A 248 -3.61 13.60 -5.28
CA ILE A 248 -2.49 13.98 -6.13
C ILE A 248 -2.98 14.94 -7.22
N THR A 249 -2.30 16.06 -7.38
CA THR A 249 -2.59 17.05 -8.43
C THR A 249 -1.44 17.18 -9.41
N GLY A 250 -1.79 17.46 -10.67
CA GLY A 250 -0.85 17.70 -11.76
C GLY A 250 -1.56 18.40 -12.92
N LYS A 251 -0.93 18.43 -14.09
CA LYS A 251 -1.44 19.06 -15.31
C LYS A 251 -1.43 18.10 -16.51
N ASP A 252 -2.39 18.27 -17.40
CA ASP A 252 -2.35 17.67 -18.74
C ASP A 252 -1.39 18.46 -19.67
N SER A 253 -1.21 17.99 -20.90
CA SER A 253 -0.37 18.62 -21.93
C SER A 253 -0.88 20.01 -22.36
N ASN A 254 -2.16 20.32 -22.10
CA ASN A 254 -2.78 21.62 -22.36
C ASN A 254 -2.72 22.57 -21.16
N GLY A 255 -2.06 22.15 -20.06
CA GLY A 255 -1.93 22.93 -18.84
C GLY A 255 -3.16 22.91 -17.92
N LYS A 256 -4.18 22.11 -18.21
CA LYS A 256 -5.35 21.92 -17.34
C LYS A 256 -4.99 21.06 -16.15
N PHE A 257 -5.42 21.47 -14.97
CA PHE A 257 -5.19 20.67 -13.75
C PHE A 257 -6.06 19.42 -13.72
N PHE A 258 -5.47 18.33 -13.23
CA PHE A 258 -6.19 17.13 -12.84
C PHE A 258 -6.00 16.85 -11.34
N THR A 259 -6.97 16.14 -10.77
CA THR A 259 -6.92 15.60 -9.41
C THR A 259 -7.11 14.08 -9.48
N ALA A 260 -6.20 13.35 -8.86
CA ALA A 260 -6.26 11.92 -8.69
C ALA A 260 -6.51 11.57 -7.21
N ILE A 261 -7.31 10.53 -6.98
CA ILE A 261 -7.60 9.98 -5.65
C ILE A 261 -7.11 8.53 -5.56
N PRO A 262 -6.90 7.97 -4.35
CA PRO A 262 -6.58 6.55 -4.22
C PRO A 262 -7.65 5.68 -4.88
N TYR A 263 -7.22 4.66 -5.64
CA TYR A 263 -8.14 3.81 -6.40
C TYR A 263 -9.19 3.17 -5.51
N TYR A 264 -8.85 2.71 -4.31
CA TYR A 264 -9.83 2.11 -3.40
C TYR A 264 -10.99 3.05 -3.02
N ALA A 265 -10.78 4.37 -3.08
CA ALA A 265 -11.74 5.37 -2.66
C ALA A 265 -12.74 5.77 -3.77
N TRP A 266 -12.55 5.29 -5.01
CA TRP A 266 -13.49 5.54 -6.10
C TRP A 266 -14.90 4.99 -5.78
N ASN A 267 -15.92 5.48 -6.48
CA ASN A 267 -17.32 5.05 -6.34
C ASN A 267 -17.96 5.28 -4.95
N ASN A 268 -17.33 6.06 -4.07
CA ASN A 268 -17.92 6.43 -2.76
C ASN A 268 -18.75 7.73 -2.83
N ARG A 269 -18.96 8.26 -4.03
CA ARG A 269 -19.60 9.57 -4.28
C ARG A 269 -20.58 9.51 -5.45
N GLY A 270 -21.18 8.34 -5.66
CA GLY A 270 -22.05 8.00 -6.78
C GLY A 270 -21.30 7.46 -7.99
N ALA A 271 -22.05 6.89 -8.94
CA ALA A 271 -21.52 6.39 -10.19
C ALA A 271 -20.78 7.50 -10.95
N ASN A 272 -19.58 7.19 -11.45
CA ASN A 272 -18.73 8.18 -12.09
C ASN A 272 -17.80 7.54 -13.11
N LYS A 273 -17.48 8.29 -14.17
CA LYS A 273 -16.39 7.89 -15.06
C LYS A 273 -15.10 7.84 -14.26
N MET A 274 -14.33 6.79 -14.43
CA MET A 274 -13.07 6.57 -13.71
C MET A 274 -12.08 5.87 -14.62
N GLN A 275 -10.79 6.21 -14.52
CA GLN A 275 -9.73 5.36 -15.05
C GLN A 275 -8.44 5.47 -14.24
N ILE A 276 -7.66 4.38 -14.22
CA ILE A 276 -6.32 4.34 -13.62
C ILE A 276 -5.24 4.75 -14.64
N TRP A 277 -5.25 4.14 -15.83
CA TRP A 277 -4.25 4.35 -16.86
C TRP A 277 -4.61 5.54 -17.75
N GLN A 278 -3.91 6.66 -17.58
CA GLN A 278 -4.10 7.89 -18.36
C GLN A 278 -3.22 7.88 -19.61
N LEU A 279 -3.67 8.50 -20.71
CA LEU A 279 -2.78 8.78 -21.84
C LEU A 279 -1.63 9.70 -21.37
N ALA A 280 -0.46 9.55 -21.97
CA ALA A 280 0.72 10.33 -21.61
C ALA A 280 1.57 10.68 -22.82
N ASP A 281 2.21 11.86 -22.77
CA ASP A 281 3.16 12.34 -23.79
C ASP A 281 4.60 11.86 -23.56
#